data_AF-A0A2T0ANS7-F1
#
_entry.id   AF-A0A2T0ANS7-F1
#
_cell.length_a   1.000
_cell.length_b   1.000
_cell.length_c   1.000
_cell.angle_alpha   90.00
_cell.angle_beta   90.00
_cell.angle_gamma   90.00
#
_symmetry.space_group_name_H-M   'P 1'
#
loop_
_entity.id
_entity.type
_entity.pdbx_description
1 polymer ?
#
loop_
_entity_poly.entity_id
_entity_poly.type
_entity_poly.pdbx_seq_one_letter_code
_entity_poly.pdbx_strand_id
1 'polypeptide(L)'
;MRYIGRYPFKVFINLFTGKMSGHFFFADEYYGYDDALYTAARLLRLLSREERPLSGLLASVPRYCATPETRIPCADECKAEVVSGVIEYFRQKGYEVIDVDGARVIFPGG
;
A
#
# COMPACT_ATOMS: atom_id res chain seq x y z
N MET A 1 -12.66 -24.81 6.23
CA MET A 1 -11.83 -25.54 7.22
C MET A 1 -10.97 -24.50 7.95
N ARG A 2 -11.25 -24.26 9.23
CA ARG A 2 -10.55 -23.24 10.05
C ARG A 2 -9.23 -23.84 10.55
N TYR A 3 -8.11 -23.14 10.32
CA TYR A 3 -6.89 -23.33 11.10
C TYR A 3 -6.54 -21.98 11.74
N ILE A 4 -6.72 -21.90 13.07
CA ILE A 4 -6.32 -20.76 13.90
C ILE A 4 -4.97 -21.16 14.52
N GLY A 5 -3.88 -20.60 14.00
CA GLY A 5 -2.54 -20.72 14.54
C GLY A 5 -2.25 -19.58 15.53
N ARG A 6 -1.63 -19.92 16.66
CA ARG A 6 -1.31 -19.07 17.82
C ARG A 6 -0.26 -18.00 17.50
N TYR A 7 -0.68 -16.85 16.99
CA TYR A 7 0.07 -15.59 17.07
C TYR A 7 -0.87 -14.47 17.51
N PRO A 8 -0.41 -13.45 18.28
CA PRO A 8 -1.26 -12.35 18.74
C PRO A 8 -1.60 -11.34 17.62
N PHE A 9 -1.46 -11.73 16.36
CA PHE A 9 -1.93 -10.95 15.22
C PHE A 9 -3.41 -11.28 15.00
N LYS A 10 -4.28 -10.31 15.29
CA LYS A 10 -5.62 -10.33 14.70
C LYS A 10 -5.44 -10.29 13.19
N VAL A 11 -5.59 -11.43 12.53
CA VAL A 11 -5.73 -11.48 11.07
C VAL A 11 -7.10 -10.92 10.76
N PHE A 12 -7.15 -9.65 10.37
CA PHE A 12 -8.36 -9.05 9.84
C PHE A 12 -8.66 -9.71 8.49
N ILE A 13 -9.87 -10.24 8.34
CA ILE A 13 -10.38 -10.64 7.03
C ILE A 13 -10.71 -9.34 6.29
N ASN A 14 -9.78 -8.89 5.45
CA ASN A 14 -9.98 -7.73 4.60
C ASN A 14 -10.66 -8.19 3.30
N LEU A 15 -11.76 -7.55 2.93
CA LEU A 15 -12.50 -7.85 1.70
C LEU A 15 -11.74 -7.42 0.43
N PHE A 16 -10.85 -6.43 0.56
CA PHE A 16 -10.04 -5.90 -0.53
C PHE A 16 -8.74 -5.32 0.02
N THR A 17 -7.64 -5.49 -0.72
CA THR A 17 -6.37 -4.79 -0.46
C THR A 17 -5.60 -4.59 -1.75
N GLY A 18 -4.64 -3.65 -1.75
CA GLY A 18 -3.83 -3.32 -2.90
C GLY A 18 -2.44 -2.80 -2.51
N LYS A 19 -1.46 -2.99 -3.39
CA LYS A 19 -0.09 -2.47 -3.24
C LYS A 19 0.24 -1.49 -4.36
N MET A 20 1.18 -0.57 -4.10
CA MET A 20 1.65 0.40 -5.09
C MET A 20 2.24 -0.24 -6.35
N SER A 21 2.74 -1.48 -6.26
CA SER A 21 3.23 -2.26 -7.39
C SER A 21 2.12 -2.78 -8.33
N GLY A 22 0.84 -2.52 -8.04
CA GLY A 22 -0.29 -2.91 -8.89
C GLY A 22 -0.91 -4.28 -8.56
N HIS A 23 -0.47 -4.93 -7.47
CA HIS A 23 -1.09 -6.16 -6.99
C HIS A 23 -2.36 -5.84 -6.18
N PHE A 24 -3.51 -6.32 -6.64
CA PHE A 24 -4.82 -6.15 -6.00
C PHE A 24 -5.40 -7.50 -5.62
N PHE A 25 -5.96 -7.58 -4.41
CA PHE A 25 -6.47 -8.80 -3.80
C PHE A 25 -7.93 -8.59 -3.45
N PHE A 26 -8.81 -9.47 -3.94
CA PHE A 26 -10.25 -9.43 -3.68
C PHE A 26 -10.65 -10.68 -2.89
N ALA A 27 -11.33 -10.50 -1.76
CA ALA A 27 -11.83 -11.57 -0.90
C ALA A 27 -13.34 -11.49 -0.66
N ASP A 28 -14.02 -10.56 -1.32
CA ASP A 28 -15.48 -10.38 -1.28
C ASP A 28 -16.22 -11.39 -2.18
N GLU A 29 -15.78 -11.52 -3.42
CA GLU A 29 -16.32 -12.41 -4.45
C GLU A 29 -15.21 -13.27 -5.11
N TYR A 30 -14.06 -13.38 -4.43
CA TYR A 30 -12.87 -14.09 -4.92
C TYR A 30 -12.03 -14.65 -3.76
N TYR A 31 -10.92 -15.32 -4.08
CA TYR A 31 -10.18 -16.16 -3.14
C TYR A 31 -9.12 -15.42 -2.30
N GLY A 32 -8.96 -14.11 -2.45
CA GLY A 32 -8.05 -13.30 -1.65
C GLY A 32 -6.58 -13.32 -2.05
N TYR A 33 -6.21 -13.97 -3.17
CA TYR A 33 -4.90 -13.82 -3.81
C TYR A 33 -4.94 -12.71 -4.87
N ASP A 34 -3.76 -12.24 -5.29
CA ASP A 34 -3.63 -11.25 -6.35
C ASP A 34 -3.82 -11.87 -7.73
N ASP A 35 -4.69 -11.25 -8.53
CA ASP A 35 -4.95 -11.68 -9.89
C ASP A 35 -5.23 -10.46 -10.77
N ALA A 36 -4.30 -10.18 -11.70
CA ALA A 36 -4.40 -9.05 -12.61
C ALA A 36 -5.57 -9.18 -13.60
N LEU A 37 -5.89 -10.41 -14.05
CA LEU A 37 -7.02 -10.66 -14.96
C LEU A 37 -8.34 -10.46 -14.23
N TYR A 38 -8.46 -10.98 -13.01
CA TYR A 38 -9.64 -10.74 -12.19
C TYR A 38 -9.79 -9.25 -11.86
N THR A 39 -8.69 -8.56 -11.54
CA THR A 39 -8.68 -7.10 -11.32
C THR A 39 -9.17 -6.33 -12.55
N ALA A 40 -8.67 -6.68 -13.73
CA ALA A 40 -9.12 -6.09 -15.00
C ALA A 40 -10.60 -6.37 -15.26
N ALA A 41 -11.08 -7.59 -14.99
CA ALA A 41 -12.49 -7.94 -15.11
C ALA A 41 -13.37 -7.15 -14.12
N ARG A 42 -12.91 -6.92 -12.88
CA ARG A 42 -13.60 -6.08 -11.88
C ARG A 42 -13.67 -4.62 -12.33
N LEU A 43 -12.59 -4.09 -12.91
CA LEU A 43 -12.58 -2.75 -13.49
C LEU A 43 -13.57 -2.65 -14.68
N LEU A 44 -13.56 -3.62 -15.59
CA LEU A 44 -14.50 -3.65 -16.72
C LEU A 44 -15.95 -3.79 -16.27
N ARG A 45 -16.23 -4.59 -15.23
CA ARG A 45 -17.57 -4.71 -14.62
C ARG A 45 -18.04 -3.39 -14.01
N LEU A 46 -17.13 -2.58 -13.45
CA LEU A 46 -17.46 -1.24 -12.97
C LEU A 46 -17.75 -0.31 -14.16
N LEU A 47 -16.86 -0.29 -15.15
CA LEU A 47 -16.98 0.59 -16.32
C LEU A 47 -18.20 0.27 -17.19
N SER A 48 -18.65 -0.98 -17.26
CA SER A 48 -19.84 -1.36 -18.04
C SER A 48 -21.16 -0.82 -17.47
N ARG A 49 -21.12 -0.26 -16.25
CA ARG A 49 -22.27 0.36 -15.57
C ARG A 49 -22.15 1.89 -15.46
N GLU A 50 -21.11 2.48 -16.04
CA GLU A 50 -20.86 3.91 -16.00
C GLU A 50 -21.03 4.51 -17.40
N GLU A 51 -21.70 5.66 -17.48
CA GLU A 51 -21.81 6.43 -18.73
C GLU A 51 -20.55 7.29 -18.98
N ARG A 52 -19.79 7.59 -17.92
CA ARG A 52 -18.58 8.41 -17.99
C ARG A 52 -17.36 7.55 -18.37
N PRO A 53 -16.40 8.11 -19.13
CA PRO A 53 -15.12 7.44 -19.36
C PRO A 53 -14.33 7.33 -18.05
N LEU A 54 -13.39 6.38 -17.99
CA LEU A 54 -12.50 6.19 -16.83
C LEU A 54 -11.79 7.48 -16.41
N SER A 55 -11.37 8.32 -17.37
CA SER A 55 -10.76 9.62 -17.09
C SER A 55 -11.69 10.57 -16.31
N GLY A 56 -13.00 10.51 -16.56
CA GLY A 56 -14.02 11.27 -15.84
C GLY A 56 -14.24 10.74 -14.43
N LEU A 57 -14.15 9.42 -14.23
CA LEU A 57 -14.22 8.79 -12.91
C LEU A 57 -13.00 9.14 -12.05
N LEU A 58 -11.81 9.18 -12.67
CA LEU A 58 -10.57 9.54 -11.98
C LEU A 58 -10.42 11.04 -11.70
N ALA A 59 -11.22 11.89 -12.34
CA ALA A 59 -11.13 13.34 -12.17
C ALA A 59 -11.45 13.80 -10.73
N SER A 60 -12.26 13.05 -9.98
CA SER A 60 -12.57 13.35 -8.58
C SER A 60 -11.54 12.83 -7.58
N VAL A 61 -10.58 12.01 -8.02
CA VAL A 61 -9.53 11.47 -7.14
C VAL A 61 -8.51 12.57 -6.86
N PRO A 62 -8.20 12.87 -5.58
CA PRO A 62 -7.20 13.88 -5.24
C PRO A 62 -5.85 13.57 -5.88
N ARG A 63 -5.21 14.60 -6.43
CA ARG A 63 -3.86 14.50 -7.00
C ARG A 63 -2.84 14.93 -5.96
N TYR A 64 -1.84 14.08 -5.76
CA TYR A 64 -0.71 14.35 -4.88
C TYR A 64 0.55 14.50 -5.72
N CYS A 65 1.40 15.48 -5.36
CA CYS A 65 2.74 15.57 -5.90
C CYS A 65 3.59 14.45 -5.29
N ALA A 66 4.21 13.62 -6.14
CA ALA A 66 5.07 12.53 -5.70
C ALA A 66 6.35 12.50 -6.54
N THR A 67 7.46 12.16 -5.91
CA THR A 67 8.71 11.85 -6.63
C THR A 67 8.60 10.46 -7.25
N PRO A 68 9.36 10.17 -8.33
CA PRO A 68 9.58 8.80 -8.76
C PRO A 68 10.20 7.94 -7.65
N GLU A 69 9.99 6.62 -7.70
CA GLU A 69 10.69 5.69 -6.81
C GLU A 69 12.21 5.82 -7.03
N THR A 70 12.94 6.17 -5.98
CA THR A 70 14.39 6.36 -6.02
C THR A 70 15.07 5.26 -5.22
N ARG A 71 16.13 4.68 -5.79
CA ARG A 71 16.92 3.63 -5.13
C ARG A 71 18.32 4.14 -4.85
N ILE A 72 18.67 4.23 -3.57
CA ILE A 72 19.99 4.64 -3.11
C ILE A 72 20.80 3.37 -2.80
N PRO A 73 21.95 3.14 -3.45
CA PRO A 73 22.81 2.01 -3.15
C PRO A 73 23.23 2.01 -1.68
N CYS A 74 23.04 0.88 -1.01
CA CYS A 74 23.39 0.66 0.39
C CYS A 74 23.77 -0.80 0.56
N ALA A 75 24.91 -1.06 1.19
CA ALA A 75 25.38 -2.42 1.47
C ALA A 75 24.39 -3.12 2.42
N ASP A 76 24.11 -4.40 2.20
CA ASP A 76 23.04 -5.10 2.92
C ASP A 76 23.30 -5.14 4.43
N GLU A 77 24.57 -5.24 4.80
CA GLU A 77 25.06 -5.31 6.18
C GLU A 77 24.75 -4.04 6.99
N CYS A 78 24.61 -2.88 6.34
CA CYS A 78 24.36 -1.61 7.00
C CYS A 78 22.95 -1.04 6.79
N LYS A 79 22.09 -1.68 5.97
CA LYS A 79 20.72 -1.18 5.69
C LYS A 79 19.88 -0.98 6.95
N ALA A 80 19.92 -1.95 7.86
CA ALA A 80 19.13 -1.90 9.10
C ALA A 80 19.58 -0.73 10.01
N GLU A 81 20.88 -0.52 10.12
CA GLU A 81 21.46 0.59 10.91
C GLU A 81 21.11 1.95 10.28
N VAL A 82 21.23 2.07 8.96
CA VAL A 82 20.86 3.29 8.22
C VAL A 82 19.38 3.63 8.44
N VAL A 83 18.47 2.68 8.28
CA VAL A 83 17.03 2.89 8.50
C VAL A 83 16.76 3.29 9.96
N SER A 84 17.37 2.62 10.93
CA SER A 84 17.22 2.93 12.35
C SER A 84 17.68 4.36 12.66
N GLY A 85 18.80 4.80 12.07
CA GLY A 85 19.30 6.17 12.19
C GLY A 85 18.33 7.22 11.64
N VAL A 86 17.69 6.93 10.49
CA VAL A 86 16.66 7.83 9.91
C VAL A 86 15.44 7.94 10.83
N ILE A 87 14.96 6.82 11.37
CA ILE A 87 13.82 6.79 12.30
C ILE A 87 14.12 7.66 13.52
N GLU A 88 15.26 7.42 14.17
CA GLU A 88 15.66 8.15 15.38
C GLU A 88 15.83 9.64 15.11
N TYR A 89 16.48 10.00 14.00
CA TYR A 89 16.66 11.40 13.59
C TYR A 89 15.34 12.16 13.49
N PHE A 90 14.31 11.58 12.85
CA PHE A 90 13.02 12.25 12.70
C PHE A 90 12.18 12.23 14.00
N ARG A 91 12.28 11.18 14.80
CA ARG A 91 11.63 11.13 16.13
C ARG A 91 12.19 12.17 17.07
N GLN A 92 13.51 12.36 17.12
CA GLN A 92 14.15 13.40 17.93
C GLN A 92 13.73 14.82 17.52
N LYS A 93 13.38 15.00 16.24
CA LYS A 93 12.81 16.25 15.72
C LYS A 93 11.31 16.43 16.00
N GLY A 94 10.67 15.46 16.68
CA GLY A 94 9.27 15.50 17.05
C GLY A 94 8.29 15.07 15.95
N TYR A 95 8.77 14.43 14.88
CA TYR A 95 7.89 13.90 13.84
C TYR A 95 7.31 12.53 14.23
N GLU A 96 6.07 12.30 13.80
CA GLU A 96 5.48 10.97 13.80
C GLU A 96 6.15 10.12 12.71
N VAL A 97 6.59 8.92 13.09
CA VAL A 97 7.24 7.96 12.18
C VAL A 97 6.55 6.61 12.30
N ILE A 98 5.98 6.14 11.19
CA ILE A 98 5.44 4.79 11.04
C ILE A 98 6.58 3.87 10.58
N ASP A 99 6.89 2.87 11.38
CA ASP A 99 8.07 1.99 11.24
C ASP A 99 7.73 0.52 10.91
N VAL A 100 6.56 0.29 10.30
CA VAL A 100 6.10 -1.06 9.91
C VAL A 100 6.99 -1.68 8.82
N ASP A 101 7.44 -0.87 7.86
CA ASP A 101 8.32 -1.26 6.75
C ASP A 101 9.20 -0.07 6.36
N GLY A 102 10.37 0.03 6.99
CA GLY A 102 11.27 1.17 6.85
C GLY A 102 10.85 2.37 7.68
N ALA A 103 11.09 3.59 7.18
CA ALA A 103 10.79 4.84 7.86
C ALA A 103 9.80 5.68 7.03
N ARG A 104 8.52 5.69 7.42
CA ARG A 104 7.52 6.60 6.85
C ARG A 104 7.29 7.77 7.81
N VAL A 105 7.84 8.92 7.47
CA VAL A 105 7.73 10.17 8.26
C VAL A 105 6.47 10.93 7.84
N ILE A 106 5.68 11.38 8.80
CA ILE A 106 4.44 12.11 8.55
C ILE A 106 4.70 13.62 8.66
N PHE A 107 4.52 14.35 7.57
CA PHE A 107 4.64 15.81 7.52
C PHE A 107 3.27 16.49 7.35
N PRO A 108 3.09 17.72 7.86
CA PRO A 108 1.94 18.54 7.51
C PRO A 108 1.91 18.82 6.00
N GLY A 109 0.86 18.34 5.31
CA GLY A 109 0.69 18.54 3.87
C GLY A 109 1.16 17.40 2.98
N GLY A 110 1.72 16.33 3.56
CA GLY A 110 2.19 15.14 2.84
C GLY A 110 3.62 14.77 3.20
#